data_AF-A0A5J5FD25-F1
#
_entry.id   AF-A0A5J5FD25-F1
#
_cell.length_a   1.000
_cell.length_b   1.000
_cell.length_c   1.000
_cell.angle_alpha   90.00
_cell.angle_beta   90.00
_cell.angle_gamma   90.00
#
_symmetry.space_group_name_H-M   'P 1'
#
loop_
_entity.id
_entity.type
_entity.pdbx_description
1 polymer ?
#
loop_
_entity_poly.entity_id
_entity_poly.type
_entity_poly.pdbx_seq_one_letter_code
_entity_poly.pdbx_strand_id
1 'polypeptide(L)'
;MVNKSDDGKSGIRYYTTIEELSKAINAGLSLQDRRMSEEEAMEAAEHIINFFGYNDRVIDNMLEPEDRDSFYTMEDIGILQTEREETTLFDGREWRIHYWILNINKIMELANMKVDYRKKKTDEEYKIYDEIPDDYWKVVE
;
A
#
# COMPACT_ATOMS: atom_id res chain seq x y z
N MET A 1 -15.08 24.92 21.58
CA MET A 1 -15.96 24.79 20.39
C MET A 1 -15.30 23.79 19.46
N VAL A 2 -15.95 22.64 19.30
CA VAL A 2 -15.48 21.54 18.46
C VAL A 2 -15.55 22.02 17.01
N ASN A 3 -14.40 22.12 16.34
CA ASN A 3 -14.39 22.45 14.92
C ASN A 3 -14.97 21.27 14.14
N LYS A 4 -16.15 21.54 13.60
CA LYS A 4 -16.90 20.72 12.67
C LYS A 4 -16.00 20.22 11.56
N SER A 5 -16.05 18.91 11.37
CA SER A 5 -15.63 18.21 10.15
C SER A 5 -16.17 18.94 8.93
N ASP A 6 -15.25 19.43 8.10
CA ASP A 6 -15.56 19.90 6.75
C ASP A 6 -15.77 18.65 5.88
N ASP A 7 -17.02 18.20 5.86
CA ASP A 7 -17.51 17.22 4.89
C ASP A 7 -17.86 18.02 3.62
N GLY A 8 -16.90 18.08 2.70
CA GLY A 8 -16.86 19.09 1.64
C GLY A 8 -16.33 18.56 0.31
N LYS A 9 -17.13 17.70 -0.34
CA LYS A 9 -17.00 17.26 -1.75
C LYS A 9 -15.76 16.42 -2.06
N SER A 10 -16.00 15.15 -2.43
CA SER A 10 -15.02 14.29 -3.10
C SER A 10 -14.71 14.84 -4.50
N GLY A 11 -13.95 15.93 -4.54
CA GLY A 11 -13.15 16.29 -5.70
C GLY A 11 -11.96 15.35 -5.74
N ILE A 12 -11.60 14.86 -6.93
CA ILE A 12 -10.41 14.02 -7.11
C ILE A 12 -9.21 14.86 -6.66
N ARG A 13 -8.66 14.55 -5.48
CA ARG A 13 -7.49 15.21 -4.93
C ARG A 13 -6.26 14.55 -5.54
N TYR A 14 -5.39 15.36 -6.15
CA TYR A 14 -4.15 14.90 -6.81
C TYR A 14 -2.90 15.15 -5.96
N TYR A 15 -3.05 15.37 -4.66
CA TYR A 15 -1.93 15.59 -3.75
C TYR A 15 -2.18 14.91 -2.42
N THR A 16 -1.11 14.48 -1.75
CA THR A 16 -1.13 13.97 -0.38
C THR A 16 -0.16 14.78 0.49
N THR A 17 -0.34 14.75 1.82
CA THR A 17 0.64 15.27 2.77
C THR A 17 1.42 14.10 3.39
N ILE A 18 2.59 14.38 3.95
CA ILE A 18 3.42 13.38 4.63
C ILE A 18 2.63 12.74 5.80
N GLU A 19 1.87 13.54 6.55
CA GLU A 19 1.03 13.04 7.65
C GLU A 19 -0.07 12.07 7.18
N GLU A 20 -0.72 12.37 6.05
CA GLU A 20 -1.76 11.50 5.47
C GLU A 20 -1.13 10.20 4.94
N LEU A 21 0.04 10.31 4.30
CA LEU A 21 0.78 9.14 3.81
C LEU A 21 1.25 8.25 4.96
N SER A 22 1.84 8.81 6.01
CA SER A 22 2.28 8.07 7.21
C SER A 22 1.11 7.31 7.85
N LYS A 23 -0.05 7.96 8.00
CA LYS A 23 -1.28 7.30 8.48
C LYS A 23 -1.72 6.17 7.56
N ALA A 24 -1.69 6.39 6.24
CA ALA A 24 -2.05 5.37 5.27
C ALA A 24 -1.09 4.16 5.31
N ILE A 25 0.22 4.38 5.45
CA ILE A 25 1.22 3.33 5.60
C ILE A 25 0.96 2.53 6.87
N ASN A 26 0.73 3.20 8.00
CA ASN A 26 0.46 2.53 9.28
C ASN A 26 -0.83 1.71 9.22
N ALA A 27 -1.91 2.29 8.69
CA ALA A 27 -3.19 1.60 8.50
C ALA A 27 -3.05 0.40 7.56
N GLY A 28 -2.28 0.57 6.48
CA GLY A 28 -1.99 -0.44 5.50
C GLY A 28 -1.23 -1.65 6.03
N LEU A 29 -0.12 -1.41 6.73
CA LEU A 29 0.66 -2.47 7.38
C LEU A 29 -0.14 -3.18 8.47
N SER A 30 -0.98 -2.44 9.21
CA SER A 30 -1.86 -3.02 10.22
C SER A 30 -2.84 -4.06 9.64
N LEU A 31 -3.25 -3.92 8.38
CA LEU A 31 -4.10 -4.92 7.69
C LEU A 31 -3.35 -6.22 7.39
N GLN A 32 -2.02 -6.19 7.38
CA GLN A 32 -1.13 -7.31 7.09
C GLN A 32 -0.51 -7.92 8.35
N ASP A 33 -1.06 -7.61 9.53
CA ASP A 33 -0.56 -8.03 10.85
C ASP A 33 0.86 -7.49 11.20
N ARG A 34 1.41 -6.58 10.39
CA ARG A 34 2.68 -5.91 10.65
C ARG A 34 2.40 -4.61 11.39
N ARG A 35 2.96 -4.45 12.59
CA ARG A 35 2.88 -3.21 13.37
C ARG A 35 4.18 -2.44 13.25
N MET A 36 4.05 -1.16 12.94
CA MET A 36 5.15 -0.21 12.85
C MET A 36 4.86 0.98 13.76
N SER A 37 5.89 1.57 14.36
CA SER A 37 5.71 2.78 15.16
C SER A 37 5.30 3.96 14.28
N GLU A 38 4.68 4.99 14.89
CA GLU A 38 4.32 6.22 14.15
C GLU A 38 5.55 6.95 13.62
N GLU A 39 6.69 6.85 14.29
CA GLU A 39 7.96 7.45 13.89
C GLU A 39 8.53 6.77 12.64
N GLU A 40 8.62 5.44 12.64
CA GLU A 40 9.02 4.66 11.46
C GLU A 40 8.06 4.88 10.27
N ALA A 41 6.76 5.05 10.51
CA ALA A 41 5.78 5.38 9.47
C ALA A 41 6.03 6.74 8.85
N MET A 42 6.44 7.71 9.67
CA MET A 42 6.77 9.04 9.22
C MET A 42 8.06 9.04 8.41
N GLU A 43 9.11 8.35 8.87
CA GLU A 43 10.35 8.20 8.11
C GLU A 43 10.11 7.51 6.76
N ALA A 44 9.32 6.43 6.73
CA ALA A 44 8.95 5.76 5.49
C ALA A 44 8.15 6.68 4.55
N ALA A 45 7.21 7.47 5.08
CA ALA A 45 6.46 8.43 4.29
C ALA A 45 7.35 9.54 3.70
N GLU A 46 8.28 10.08 4.49
CA GLU A 46 9.25 11.07 4.04
C GLU A 46 10.15 10.51 2.95
N HIS A 47 10.66 9.29 3.14
CA HIS A 47 11.51 8.62 2.16
C HIS A 47 10.80 8.43 0.83
N ILE A 48 9.56 7.89 0.85
CA ILE A 48 8.74 7.73 -0.35
C ILE A 48 8.49 9.08 -1.03
N ILE A 49 8.05 10.11 -0.29
CA ILE A 49 7.78 11.43 -0.88
C ILE A 49 9.03 12.05 -1.50
N ASN A 50 10.22 11.83 -0.94
CA ASN A 50 11.46 12.33 -1.51
C ASN A 50 11.78 11.72 -2.89
N PHE A 51 11.43 10.46 -3.15
CA PHE A 51 11.60 9.85 -4.49
C PHE A 51 10.63 10.39 -5.52
N PHE A 52 9.36 10.60 -5.13
CA PHE A 52 8.34 11.12 -6.03
C PHE A 52 8.52 12.63 -6.27
N GLY A 53 8.95 13.37 -5.24
CA GLY A 53 9.10 14.81 -5.26
C GLY A 53 7.79 15.51 -5.63
N TYR A 54 7.77 16.13 -6.81
CA TYR A 54 6.57 16.78 -7.37
C TYR A 54 5.84 15.94 -8.43
N ASN A 55 6.39 14.78 -8.80
CA ASN A 55 5.81 13.91 -9.81
C ASN A 55 4.94 12.84 -9.16
N ASP A 56 3.87 12.41 -9.84
CA ASP A 56 3.06 11.28 -9.41
C ASP A 56 3.67 9.92 -9.77
N ARG A 57 4.78 9.92 -10.53
CA ARG A 57 5.42 8.73 -11.10
C ARG A 57 6.94 8.74 -10.91
N VAL A 58 7.52 7.56 -10.64
CA VAL A 58 8.97 7.34 -10.60
C VAL A 58 9.35 6.07 -11.38
N ILE A 59 10.51 6.07 -12.02
CA ILE A 59 11.01 4.95 -12.84
C ILE A 59 11.81 4.01 -11.94
N ASP A 60 11.58 2.70 -12.07
CA ASP A 60 12.26 1.66 -11.28
C ASP A 60 13.80 1.73 -11.31
N ASN A 61 14.37 2.13 -12.46
CA ASN A 61 15.82 2.28 -12.62
C ASN A 61 16.43 3.41 -11.77
N MET A 62 15.63 4.33 -11.24
CA MET A 62 16.10 5.38 -10.34
C MET A 62 16.25 4.88 -8.90
N LEU A 63 15.66 3.73 -8.57
CA LEU A 63 15.66 3.18 -7.22
C LEU A 63 16.92 2.36 -6.97
N GLU A 64 17.53 2.58 -5.81
CA GLU A 64 18.60 1.71 -5.33
C GLU A 64 18.01 0.35 -4.90
N PRO A 65 18.81 -0.74 -4.90
CA PRO A 65 18.33 -2.06 -4.53
C PRO A 65 17.68 -2.11 -3.14
N GLU A 66 18.15 -1.28 -2.21
CA GLU A 66 17.66 -1.19 -0.83
C GLU A 66 16.27 -0.55 -0.79
N ASP A 67 16.01 0.46 -1.61
CA ASP A 67 14.72 1.17 -1.65
C ASP A 67 13.63 0.34 -2.30
N ARG A 68 13.97 -0.50 -3.28
CA ARG A 68 13.00 -1.34 -3.99
C ARG A 68 12.16 -2.21 -3.06
N ASP A 69 12.74 -2.74 -1.97
CA ASP A 69 12.01 -3.54 -0.97
C ASP A 69 10.87 -2.73 -0.32
N SER A 70 11.14 -1.46 -0.04
CA SER A 70 10.13 -0.53 0.48
C SER A 70 9.02 -0.30 -0.55
N PHE A 71 9.36 -0.12 -1.83
CA PHE A 71 8.37 0.07 -2.90
C PHE A 71 7.47 -1.16 -3.10
N TYR A 72 8.03 -2.37 -3.05
CA TYR A 72 7.22 -3.60 -3.10
C TYR A 72 6.29 -3.71 -1.89
N THR A 73 6.77 -3.36 -0.70
CA THR A 73 5.93 -3.33 0.51
C THR A 73 4.79 -2.32 0.35
N MET A 74 5.06 -1.13 -0.22
CA MET A 74 4.03 -0.12 -0.45
C MET A 74 3.03 -0.49 -1.55
N GLU A 75 3.46 -1.28 -2.54
CA GLU A 75 2.56 -1.87 -3.54
C GLU A 75 1.60 -2.87 -2.91
N ASP A 76 2.12 -3.77 -2.06
CA ASP A 76 1.33 -4.79 -1.38
C ASP A 76 0.26 -4.18 -0.45
N ILE A 77 0.57 -3.04 0.15
CA ILE A 77 -0.38 -2.23 0.93
C ILE A 77 -1.40 -1.51 0.02
N GLY A 78 -1.07 -1.29 -1.25
CA GLY A 78 -1.88 -0.57 -2.24
C GLY A 78 -1.65 0.94 -2.30
N ILE A 79 -0.61 1.45 -1.64
CA ILE A 79 -0.21 2.87 -1.71
C ILE A 79 0.42 3.18 -3.05
N LEU A 80 1.21 2.24 -3.57
CA LEU A 80 1.82 2.31 -4.89
C LEU A 80 1.16 1.35 -5.87
N GLN A 81 1.18 1.73 -7.15
CA GLN A 81 0.76 0.89 -8.27
C GLN A 81 1.92 0.75 -9.25
N THR A 82 2.09 -0.44 -9.81
CA THR A 82 3.05 -0.70 -10.87
C THR A 82 2.39 -0.64 -12.24
N GLU A 83 3.02 0.08 -13.15
CA GLU A 83 2.62 0.16 -14.56
C GLU A 83 3.79 -0.23 -15.46
N ARG A 84 3.53 -1.12 -16.42
CA ARG A 84 4.52 -1.58 -17.38
C ARG A 84 4.23 -0.99 -18.75
N GLU A 85 5.19 -0.24 -19.27
CA GLU A 85 5.14 0.28 -20.63
C GLU A 85 6.12 -0.52 -21.51
N GLU A 86 5.59 -1.13 -22.57
CA GLU A 86 6.39 -1.85 -23.56
C GLU A 86 6.41 -1.02 -24.84
N THR A 87 7.59 -0.56 -25.22
CA THR A 87 7.79 0.17 -26.47
C THR A 87 8.77 -0.59 -27.36
N THR A 88 8.52 -0.56 -28.67
CA THR A 88 9.44 -1.13 -29.65
C THR A 88 10.42 -0.05 -30.10
N LEU A 89 11.71 -0.26 -29.87
CA LEU A 89 12.73 0.62 -30.47
C LEU A 89 12.70 0.47 -31.99
N PHE A 90 13.20 1.49 -32.69
CA PHE A 90 13.37 1.49 -34.15
C PHE A 90 14.24 0.33 -34.68
N ASP A 91 15.01 -0.31 -33.80
CA ASP A 91 15.86 -1.47 -34.07
C ASP A 91 15.11 -2.82 -33.90
N GLY A 92 13.81 -2.80 -33.60
CA GLY A 92 12.98 -4.00 -33.39
C GLY A 92 13.19 -4.68 -32.03
N ARG A 93 14.02 -4.11 -31.16
CA ARG A 93 14.21 -4.57 -29.78
C ARG A 93 13.08 -4.06 -28.89
N GLU A 94 12.60 -4.92 -28.01
CA GLU A 94 11.61 -4.56 -27.00
C GLU A 94 12.29 -3.81 -25.84
N TRP A 95 11.78 -2.64 -25.50
CA TRP A 95 12.17 -1.90 -24.31
C TRP A 95 11.01 -1.88 -23.32
N ARG A 96 11.34 -2.14 -22.05
CA ARG A 96 10.37 -2.28 -20.96
C ARG A 96 10.73 -1.26 -19.91
N ILE A 97 9.78 -0.37 -19.60
CA ILE A 97 9.89 0.58 -18.49
C ILE A 97 8.85 0.18 -17.45
N HIS A 98 9.29 0.07 -16.21
CA HIS A 98 8.40 -0.06 -15.06
C HIS A 98 8.29 1.29 -14.36
N TYR A 99 7.06 1.73 -14.16
CA TYR A 99 6.72 2.92 -13.42
C TYR A 99 6.07 2.54 -12.10
N TRP A 100 6.49 3.24 -11.06
CA TRP A 100 5.80 3.28 -9.78
C TRP A 100 4.93 4.53 -9.76
N ILE A 101 3.64 4.36 -9.49
CA ILE A 101 2.64 5.43 -9.48
C ILE A 101 2.03 5.52 -8.09
N LEU A 102 1.93 6.73 -7.56
CA LEU A 102 1.33 6.97 -6.26
C LEU A 102 -0.22 6.96 -6.36
N ASN A 103 -0.89 6.06 -5.65
CA ASN A 103 -2.35 6.01 -5.65
C ASN A 103 -2.94 6.90 -4.54
N ILE A 104 -3.16 8.17 -4.89
CA ILE A 104 -3.64 9.20 -3.96
C ILE A 104 -5.04 8.89 -3.43
N ASN A 105 -5.90 8.26 -4.24
CA ASN A 105 -7.23 7.86 -3.80
C ASN A 105 -7.13 6.82 -2.68
N LYS A 106 -6.30 5.80 -2.86
CA LYS A 106 -6.12 4.75 -1.86
C LYS A 106 -5.48 5.27 -0.58
N ILE A 107 -4.52 6.19 -0.69
CA ILE A 107 -3.90 6.86 0.47
C ILE A 107 -4.96 7.60 1.28
N MET A 108 -5.83 8.37 0.64
CA MET A 108 -6.91 9.07 1.35
C MET A 108 -7.91 8.11 1.98
N GLU A 109 -8.24 7.02 1.31
CA GLU A 109 -9.10 5.98 1.88
C GLU A 109 -8.48 5.37 3.14
N LEU A 110 -7.21 4.98 3.08
CA LEU A 110 -6.48 4.38 4.21
C LEU A 110 -6.26 5.39 5.35
N ALA A 111 -5.95 6.64 5.05
CA ALA A 111 -5.78 7.70 6.04
C ALA A 111 -7.10 8.02 6.78
N ASN A 112 -8.23 7.98 6.07
CA ASN A 112 -9.56 8.16 6.67
C ASN A 112 -10.11 6.89 7.32
N MET A 113 -9.62 5.72 6.91
CA MET A 113 -9.94 4.44 7.53
C MET A 113 -9.26 4.40 8.89
N LYS A 114 -9.94 4.97 9.89
CA LYS A 114 -9.66 4.67 11.30
C LYS A 114 -9.81 3.16 11.45
N VAL A 115 -8.70 2.44 11.42
CA VAL A 115 -8.64 1.01 11.68
C VAL A 115 -9.22 0.82 13.08
N ASP A 116 -10.50 0.44 13.17
CA ASP A 116 -11.11 0.11 14.44
C ASP A 116 -10.46 -1.20 14.89
N TYR A 117 -9.51 -1.09 15.81
CA TYR A 117 -8.74 -2.19 16.40
C TYR A 117 -9.62 -3.30 17.04
N ARG A 118 -10.96 -3.20 16.99
CA ARG A 118 -11.91 -4.22 17.47
C ARG A 118 -12.45 -5.13 16.37
N LYS A 119 -12.14 -4.90 15.09
CA LYS A 119 -12.26 -5.97 14.08
C LYS A 119 -10.95 -6.73 14.00
N LYS A 120 -10.65 -7.48 15.09
CA LYS A 120 -10.02 -8.79 14.89
C LYS A 120 -10.86 -9.46 13.80
N LYS A 121 -10.25 -9.80 12.65
CA LYS A 121 -10.81 -10.81 11.74
C LYS A 121 -11.31 -11.91 12.64
N THR A 122 -12.63 -12.05 12.76
CA THR A 122 -13.17 -13.01 13.68
C THR A 122 -12.66 -14.37 13.20
N ASP A 123 -12.16 -15.15 14.15
CA ASP A 123 -11.75 -16.56 14.05
C ASP A 123 -12.73 -17.44 13.23
N GLU A 124 -13.93 -16.92 12.99
CA GLU A 124 -14.99 -17.40 12.09
C GLU A 124 -14.52 -17.73 10.65
N GLU A 125 -13.62 -16.96 10.03
CA GLU A 125 -13.12 -17.29 8.68
C GLU A 125 -12.23 -18.54 8.66
N TYR A 126 -11.67 -18.94 9.80
CA TYR A 126 -10.84 -20.16 9.92
C TYR A 126 -11.63 -21.39 10.37
N LYS A 127 -12.89 -21.24 10.80
CA LYS A 127 -13.75 -22.35 11.24
C LYS A 127 -14.24 -23.27 10.12
N ILE A 128 -14.07 -22.87 8.86
CA ILE A 128 -14.44 -23.69 7.69
C ILE A 128 -13.71 -25.06 7.71
N TYR A 129 -12.49 -25.11 8.26
CA TYR A 129 -11.71 -26.35 8.36
C TYR A 129 -12.03 -27.18 9.62
N ASP A 130 -12.70 -26.60 10.61
CA ASP A 130 -13.13 -27.28 11.85
C ASP A 130 -14.30 -28.24 11.58
N GLU A 131 -15.04 -28.02 10.48
CA GLU A 131 -16.13 -28.90 10.01
C GLU A 131 -15.62 -30.14 9.25
N ILE A 132 -14.31 -30.20 8.93
CA ILE A 132 -13.73 -31.33 8.22
C ILE A 132 -13.32 -32.40 9.24
N PRO A 133 -13.86 -33.63 9.16
CA PRO A 133 -13.50 -34.70 10.09
C PRO A 133 -12.00 -35.03 10.05
N ASP A 134 -11.40 -35.27 11.22
CA ASP A 134 -10.00 -35.73 11.42
C ASP A 134 -9.59 -36.93 10.55
N ASP A 135 -10.55 -37.70 10.07
CA ASP A 135 -10.31 -38.86 9.20
C ASP A 135 -9.79 -38.47 7.81
N TYR A 136 -10.12 -37.26 7.32
CA TYR A 136 -9.62 -36.73 6.04
C TYR A 136 -8.21 -36.14 6.11
N TRP A 137 -7.74 -35.83 7.32
CA TRP A 137 -6.39 -35.31 7.56
C TRP A 137 -5.34 -36.41 7.70
N LYS A 138 -5.77 -37.68 7.75
CA LYS A 138 -4.86 -38.82 7.79
C LYS A 138 -4.28 -39.04 6.41
N VAL A 139 -3.02 -38.66 6.27
CA VAL A 139 -2.17 -39.08 5.17
C VAL A 139 -2.12 -40.61 5.21
N VAL A 140 -2.61 -41.25 4.15
CA VAL A 140 -2.55 -42.70 3.99
C VAL A 140 -1.07 -43.07 3.84
N GLU A 141 -0.50 -43.76 4.83
CA GLU A 141 0.81 -44.43 4.70
C GLU A 141 0.73 -45.66 3.80
#